data_AF-S4RRM2-F1
#
_entry.id   AF-S4RRM2-F1
#
_cell.length_a   1.000
_cell.length_b   1.000
_cell.length_c   1.000
_cell.angle_alpha   90.00
_cell.angle_beta   90.00
_cell.angle_gamma   90.00
#
_symmetry.space_group_name_H-M   'P 1'
#
loop_
_entity.id
_entity.type
_entity.pdbx_description
1 polymer ?
#
loop_
_entity_poly.entity_id
_entity_poly.type
_entity_poly.pdbx_seq_one_letter_code
_entity_poly.pdbx_strand_id
1 'polypeptide(L)'
;GSHGPCAPRDGIVFLKTHKTASSTVLNILFRLGEKRHLRFAFPNGKNDFDYPSPFSRYRVAGYSPGRCYDVVCSHMRFSRAELEPLLPPGAAFFTIMRDPARVFESSFHYYRAVVPSSWRVRGDDPMREFLRDPRGYYDPASVNSHYLKNLQAFDMGFDNEEEEEEDIARRMIREAEDTFSLVMISEHFDESLVLLKELLCLDEEDITYFRLNARSTSMAPRMDPDTYRRARRWNHLDSLLYEHFNRSLWREVARFGEGRMRAAVASLRRRNAALALECTEEGGAVDASAVRDPALRPWRPIGSQPIMGYNLRRGIPRGATRRACRRMLTPELQYMSELGANLWITKLWVRLTQLLQW
;
A
#
# COMPACT_ATOMS: atom_id res chain seq x y z
N GLY A 1 -10.62 0.25 -32.08
CA GLY A 1 -9.91 -1.00 -32.42
C GLY A 1 -10.50 -2.11 -31.59
N SER A 2 -10.83 -3.24 -32.20
CA SER A 2 -11.38 -4.42 -31.54
C SER A 2 -10.40 -4.95 -30.50
N HIS A 3 -10.72 -4.79 -29.21
CA HIS A 3 -10.03 -5.49 -28.14
C HIS A 3 -10.33 -6.98 -28.29
N GLY A 4 -9.31 -7.79 -28.57
CA GLY A 4 -9.42 -9.25 -28.46
C GLY A 4 -9.84 -9.65 -27.04
N PRO A 5 -10.30 -10.90 -26.83
CA PRO A 5 -10.68 -11.36 -25.51
C PRO A 5 -9.51 -11.21 -24.54
N CYS A 6 -9.76 -10.50 -23.44
CA CYS A 6 -8.81 -10.30 -22.36
C CYS A 6 -8.51 -11.65 -21.67
N ALA A 7 -7.24 -11.90 -21.34
CA ALA A 7 -6.81 -13.13 -20.68
C ALA A 7 -6.31 -12.84 -19.26
N PRO A 8 -6.74 -13.62 -18.25
CA PRO A 8 -6.17 -13.56 -16.90
C PRO A 8 -4.64 -13.73 -16.92
N ARG A 9 -3.96 -13.10 -15.96
CA ARG A 9 -2.50 -13.24 -15.77
C ARG A 9 -2.20 -14.39 -14.83
N ASP A 10 -1.26 -15.25 -15.21
CA ASP A 10 -0.86 -16.43 -14.42
C ASP A 10 -0.01 -16.06 -13.20
N GLY A 11 0.68 -14.90 -13.24
CA GLY A 11 1.46 -14.37 -12.13
C GLY A 11 1.15 -12.90 -11.87
N ILE A 12 1.04 -12.53 -10.60
CA ILE A 12 0.72 -11.17 -10.16
C ILE A 12 1.75 -10.73 -9.12
N VAL A 13 2.45 -9.63 -9.40
CA VAL A 13 3.33 -8.97 -8.45
C VAL A 13 2.81 -7.59 -8.15
N PHE A 14 2.46 -7.37 -6.89
CA PHE A 14 2.15 -6.05 -6.38
C PHE A 14 3.27 -5.59 -5.45
N LEU A 15 4.09 -4.65 -5.92
CA LEU A 15 5.01 -3.98 -5.01
C LEU A 15 4.20 -3.00 -4.15
N LYS A 16 3.95 -3.42 -2.92
CA LYS A 16 3.32 -2.60 -1.89
C LYS A 16 4.30 -1.54 -1.37
N THR A 17 4.05 -0.27 -1.69
CA THR A 17 4.75 0.89 -1.11
C THR A 17 4.06 1.41 0.16
N HIS A 18 4.80 2.18 0.96
CA HIS A 18 4.36 2.72 2.22
C HIS A 18 3.45 3.95 2.08
N LYS A 19 2.35 3.96 2.84
CA LYS A 19 1.43 5.12 3.00
C LYS A 19 0.73 5.59 1.72
N THR A 20 0.63 4.69 0.74
CA THR A 20 0.03 4.87 -0.60
C THR A 20 -1.32 4.15 -0.77
N ALA A 21 -2.09 3.98 0.32
CA ALA A 21 -3.33 3.18 0.32
C ALA A 21 -3.18 1.71 -0.11
N SER A 22 -1.94 1.20 -0.14
CA SER A 22 -1.58 -0.14 -0.60
C SER A 22 -2.25 -1.30 0.17
N SER A 23 -2.62 -1.14 1.45
CA SER A 23 -3.42 -2.16 2.16
C SER A 23 -4.82 -2.39 1.57
N THR A 24 -5.39 -1.41 0.87
CA THR A 24 -6.67 -1.57 0.16
C THR A 24 -6.48 -2.45 -1.08
N VAL A 25 -5.44 -2.18 -1.87
CA VAL A 25 -5.06 -3.01 -3.03
C VAL A 25 -4.73 -4.44 -2.59
N LEU A 26 -4.03 -4.59 -1.46
CA LEU A 26 -3.71 -5.89 -0.90
C LEU A 26 -4.96 -6.71 -0.52
N ASN A 27 -5.99 -6.07 0.06
CA ASN A 27 -7.26 -6.74 0.35
C ASN A 27 -7.98 -7.21 -0.94
N ILE A 28 -7.93 -6.39 -2.00
CA ILE A 28 -8.43 -6.80 -3.33
C ILE A 28 -7.71 -8.07 -3.81
N LEU A 29 -6.39 -8.11 -3.74
CA LEU A 29 -5.59 -9.28 -4.16
C LEU A 29 -5.84 -10.51 -3.28
N PHE A 30 -6.04 -10.34 -1.97
CA PHE A 30 -6.38 -11.44 -1.06
C PHE A 30 -7.73 -12.06 -1.41
N ARG A 31 -8.76 -11.25 -1.65
CA ARG A 31 -10.07 -11.75 -2.11
C ARG A 31 -9.97 -12.43 -3.47
N LEU A 32 -9.19 -11.85 -4.39
CA LEU A 32 -8.93 -12.45 -5.71
C LEU A 32 -8.27 -13.83 -5.58
N GLY A 33 -7.27 -13.94 -4.71
CA GLY A 33 -6.58 -15.20 -4.45
C GLY A 33 -7.47 -16.25 -3.80
N GLU A 34 -8.38 -15.88 -2.88
CA GLU A 34 -9.41 -16.81 -2.40
C GLU A 34 -10.36 -17.24 -3.53
N LYS A 35 -10.85 -16.29 -4.35
CA LYS A 35 -11.80 -16.56 -5.45
C LYS A 35 -11.21 -17.52 -6.49
N ARG A 36 -9.92 -17.36 -6.82
CA ARG A 36 -9.23 -18.11 -7.88
C ARG A 36 -8.31 -19.22 -7.35
N HIS A 37 -8.31 -19.48 -6.04
CA HIS A 37 -7.43 -20.44 -5.37
C HIS A 37 -5.93 -20.24 -5.67
N LEU A 38 -5.50 -18.97 -5.69
CA LEU A 38 -4.12 -18.60 -5.99
C LEU A 38 -3.19 -18.86 -4.81
N ARG A 39 -1.98 -19.29 -5.11
CA ARG A 39 -0.90 -19.53 -4.16
C ARG A 39 -0.08 -18.26 -3.94
N PHE A 40 -0.13 -17.76 -2.72
CA PHE A 40 0.63 -16.58 -2.30
C PHE A 40 2.06 -16.94 -1.88
N ALA A 41 3.01 -16.09 -2.27
CA ALA A 41 4.30 -16.00 -1.59
C ALA A 41 4.13 -15.12 -0.34
N PHE A 42 4.11 -15.75 0.84
CA PHE A 42 4.09 -15.04 2.12
C PHE A 42 5.46 -15.07 2.81
N PRO A 43 5.79 -14.05 3.60
CA PRO A 43 6.96 -14.08 4.46
C PRO A 43 6.85 -15.15 5.56
N ASN A 44 7.99 -15.56 6.11
CA ASN A 44 8.05 -16.48 7.24
C ASN A 44 8.30 -15.75 8.57
N GLY A 45 7.34 -15.80 9.49
CA GLY A 45 7.44 -15.28 10.85
C GLY A 45 6.99 -13.82 11.00
N LYS A 46 7.27 -12.97 10.01
CA LYS A 46 6.91 -11.54 9.96
C LYS A 46 5.77 -11.28 8.97
N ASN A 47 5.31 -10.03 8.88
CA ASN A 47 4.33 -9.55 7.88
C ASN A 47 4.97 -8.86 6.66
N ASP A 48 6.29 -8.83 6.60
CA ASP A 48 7.11 -8.31 5.50
C ASP A 48 8.27 -9.27 5.20
N PHE A 49 8.93 -9.08 4.06
CA PHE A 49 10.08 -9.88 3.63
C PHE A 49 11.42 -9.37 4.19
N ASP A 50 11.49 -9.15 5.50
CA ASP A 50 12.68 -8.71 6.23
C ASP A 50 13.14 -7.27 5.87
N TYR A 51 12.16 -6.39 5.73
CA TYR A 51 12.39 -4.97 5.49
C TYR A 51 13.18 -4.35 6.65
N PRO A 52 14.17 -3.44 6.42
CA PRO A 52 14.46 -2.71 5.18
C PRO A 52 15.51 -3.34 4.25
N SER A 53 15.92 -4.60 4.49
CA SER A 53 16.86 -5.28 3.60
C SER A 53 16.25 -5.51 2.22
N PRO A 54 17.03 -5.49 1.13
CA PRO A 54 16.55 -5.90 -0.19
C PRO A 54 15.86 -7.27 -0.14
N PHE A 55 14.77 -7.41 -0.89
CA PHE A 55 14.01 -8.64 -0.97
C PHE A 55 14.92 -9.80 -1.37
N SER A 56 14.76 -10.92 -0.65
CA SER A 56 15.37 -12.19 -1.01
C SER A 56 14.32 -13.29 -1.05
N ARG A 57 14.37 -14.12 -2.09
CA ARG A 57 13.46 -15.26 -2.28
C ARG A 57 13.47 -16.24 -1.11
N TYR A 58 14.58 -16.34 -0.37
CA TYR A 58 14.73 -17.19 0.81
C TYR A 58 13.91 -16.72 2.02
N ARG A 59 13.35 -15.50 1.98
CA ARG A 59 12.41 -15.01 2.99
C ARG A 59 10.98 -15.50 2.76
N VAL A 60 10.68 -16.11 1.61
CA VAL A 60 9.38 -16.70 1.31
C VAL A 60 9.20 -18.02 2.07
N ALA A 61 8.08 -18.14 2.78
CA ALA A 61 7.75 -19.32 3.56
C ALA A 61 7.66 -20.57 2.66
N GLY A 62 8.41 -21.61 3.02
CA GLY A 62 8.44 -22.87 2.28
C GLY A 62 9.05 -22.77 0.88
N TYR A 63 9.86 -21.73 0.62
CA TYR A 63 10.59 -21.61 -0.64
C TYR A 63 11.53 -22.79 -0.87
N SER A 64 11.54 -23.26 -2.11
CA SER A 64 12.51 -24.22 -2.65
C SER A 64 12.79 -23.85 -4.12
N PRO A 65 13.99 -24.11 -4.66
CA PRO A 65 14.27 -23.86 -6.07
C PRO A 65 13.24 -24.49 -7.01
N GLY A 66 12.81 -23.75 -8.04
CA GLY A 66 11.78 -24.18 -9.00
C GLY A 66 10.33 -24.03 -8.53
N ARG A 67 10.08 -23.65 -7.27
CA ARG A 67 8.73 -23.41 -6.76
C ARG A 67 8.20 -22.07 -7.26
N CYS A 68 7.13 -22.11 -8.04
CA CYS A 68 6.39 -20.93 -8.49
C CYS A 68 5.26 -20.55 -7.51
N TYR A 69 4.92 -19.27 -7.51
CA TYR A 69 3.83 -18.66 -6.77
C TYR A 69 3.00 -17.81 -7.74
N ASP A 70 1.71 -17.72 -7.50
CA ASP A 70 0.79 -17.03 -8.40
C ASP A 70 0.67 -15.55 -8.02
N VAL A 71 0.85 -15.22 -6.72
CA VAL A 71 0.77 -13.85 -6.22
C VAL A 71 1.90 -13.52 -5.24
N VAL A 72 2.59 -12.41 -5.47
CA VAL A 72 3.55 -11.81 -4.54
C VAL A 72 3.12 -10.38 -4.23
N CYS A 73 2.68 -10.12 -2.99
CA CYS A 73 2.11 -8.82 -2.62
C CYS A 73 2.40 -8.36 -1.18
N SER A 74 3.18 -9.13 -0.42
CA SER A 74 3.60 -8.72 0.92
C SER A 74 4.68 -7.65 0.84
N HIS A 75 4.82 -6.87 1.90
CA HIS A 75 5.70 -5.72 1.92
C HIS A 75 7.20 -6.11 1.80
N MET A 76 7.98 -5.36 1.02
CA MET A 76 9.40 -5.61 0.73
C MET A 76 10.12 -4.36 0.25
N ARG A 77 11.46 -4.40 0.29
CA ARG A 77 12.31 -3.54 -0.56
C ARG A 77 12.57 -4.28 -1.86
N PHE A 78 12.10 -3.76 -2.98
CA PHE A 78 12.02 -4.50 -4.25
C PHE A 78 13.37 -5.00 -4.75
N SER A 79 13.37 -6.21 -5.33
CA SER A 79 14.50 -6.79 -6.06
C SER A 79 13.97 -7.68 -7.19
N ARG A 80 14.07 -7.19 -8.43
CA ARG A 80 13.55 -7.90 -9.61
C ARG A 80 14.21 -9.27 -9.80
N ALA A 81 15.54 -9.32 -9.68
CA ALA A 81 16.32 -10.54 -9.86
C ALA A 81 15.97 -11.65 -8.85
N GLU A 82 15.53 -11.28 -7.64
CA GLU A 82 15.08 -12.23 -6.63
C GLU A 82 13.60 -12.62 -6.78
N LEU A 83 12.77 -11.75 -7.39
CA LEU A 83 11.34 -11.99 -7.58
C LEU A 83 11.02 -12.81 -8.82
N GLU A 84 11.64 -12.52 -9.97
CA GLU A 84 11.32 -13.19 -11.24
C GLU A 84 11.36 -14.73 -11.15
N PRO A 85 12.33 -15.36 -10.44
CA PRO A 85 12.40 -16.81 -10.33
C PRO A 85 11.28 -17.45 -9.49
N LEU A 86 10.46 -16.65 -8.80
CA LEU A 86 9.31 -17.12 -8.03
C LEU A 86 8.02 -17.18 -8.85
N LEU A 87 8.04 -16.70 -10.10
CA LEU A 87 6.84 -16.40 -10.86
C LEU A 87 6.79 -17.18 -12.18
N PRO A 88 5.59 -17.48 -12.68
CA PRO A 88 5.46 -17.97 -14.05
C PRO A 88 5.87 -16.88 -15.06
N PRO A 89 6.31 -17.27 -16.27
CA PRO A 89 6.60 -16.32 -17.35
C PRO A 89 5.40 -15.42 -17.66
N GLY A 90 5.65 -14.14 -17.93
CA GLY A 90 4.59 -13.19 -18.28
C GLY A 90 3.77 -12.67 -17.09
N ALA A 91 4.26 -12.83 -15.86
CA ALA A 91 3.67 -12.24 -14.68
C ALA A 91 3.52 -10.71 -14.82
N ALA A 92 2.38 -10.18 -14.37
CA ALA A 92 2.12 -8.75 -14.37
C ALA A 92 2.68 -8.11 -13.09
N PHE A 93 3.56 -7.13 -13.27
CA PHE A 93 4.12 -6.34 -12.18
C PHE A 93 3.42 -4.99 -12.14
N PHE A 94 2.98 -4.59 -10.95
CA PHE A 94 2.45 -3.26 -10.74
C PHE A 94 2.76 -2.75 -9.34
N THR A 95 2.67 -1.45 -9.16
CA THR A 95 2.89 -0.77 -7.88
C THR A 95 1.94 0.41 -7.74
N ILE A 96 2.04 1.14 -6.64
CA ILE A 96 1.25 2.33 -6.37
C ILE A 96 2.12 3.42 -5.79
N MET A 97 1.92 4.65 -6.24
CA MET A 97 2.56 5.85 -5.72
C MET A 97 1.52 6.82 -5.16
N ARG A 98 2.02 7.83 -4.44
CA ARG A 98 1.25 8.93 -3.87
C ARG A 98 2.12 10.17 -3.85
N ASP A 99 1.48 11.34 -3.77
CA ASP A 99 2.18 12.61 -3.58
C ASP A 99 3.24 12.50 -2.46
N PRO A 100 4.52 12.79 -2.74
CA PRO A 100 5.61 12.58 -1.77
C PRO A 100 5.51 13.42 -0.50
N ALA A 101 4.93 14.63 -0.57
CA ALA A 101 4.71 15.42 0.65
C ALA A 101 3.65 14.77 1.54
N ARG A 102 2.61 14.17 0.94
CA ARG A 102 1.59 13.39 1.69
C ARG A 102 2.13 12.07 2.24
N VAL A 103 3.03 11.41 1.50
CA VAL A 103 3.74 10.22 2.00
C VAL A 103 4.62 10.62 3.19
N PHE A 104 5.42 11.68 3.05
CA PHE A 104 6.27 12.19 4.13
C PHE A 104 5.46 12.56 5.36
N GLU A 105 4.36 13.30 5.21
CA GLU A 105 3.44 13.64 6.31
C GLU A 105 2.96 12.37 7.05
N SER A 106 2.47 11.39 6.29
CA SER A 106 1.97 10.15 6.87
C SER A 106 3.08 9.29 7.46
N SER A 107 4.27 9.29 6.88
CA SER A 107 5.42 8.50 7.31
C SER A 107 6.01 9.07 8.59
N PHE A 108 6.27 10.39 8.60
CA PHE A 108 6.83 11.10 9.75
C PHE A 108 5.97 10.88 10.99
N HIS A 109 4.66 11.13 10.92
CA HIS A 109 3.79 10.93 12.09
C HIS A 109 3.64 9.47 12.51
N TYR A 110 3.72 8.52 11.58
CA TYR A 110 3.53 7.10 11.90
C TYR A 110 4.78 6.45 12.48
N TYR A 111 5.96 6.75 11.92
CA TYR A 111 7.22 6.11 12.27
C TYR A 111 8.08 6.92 13.24
N ARG A 112 7.73 8.17 13.57
CA ARG A 112 8.51 9.01 14.50
C ARG A 112 8.96 8.28 15.76
N ALA A 113 8.10 7.48 16.39
CA ALA A 113 8.42 6.74 17.61
C ALA A 113 9.50 5.66 17.43
N VAL A 114 9.83 5.27 16.20
CA VAL A 114 10.83 4.24 15.87
C VAL A 114 11.99 4.79 15.02
N VAL A 115 12.07 6.11 14.84
CA VAL A 115 13.18 6.79 14.14
C VAL A 115 13.89 7.74 15.11
N PRO A 116 14.96 7.28 15.81
CA PRO A 116 15.57 8.03 16.90
C PRO A 116 16.09 9.42 16.53
N SER A 117 16.62 9.60 15.32
CA SER A 117 17.09 10.92 14.82
C SER A 117 15.99 11.98 14.88
N SER A 118 14.73 11.57 14.68
CA SER A 118 13.58 12.48 14.72
C SER A 118 13.25 12.99 16.13
N TRP A 119 13.63 12.29 17.21
CA TRP A 119 13.23 12.65 18.58
C TRP A 119 13.85 13.95 19.09
N ARG A 120 14.94 14.39 18.45
CA ARG A 120 15.60 15.68 18.72
C ARG A 120 14.77 16.87 18.24
N VAL A 121 13.86 16.64 17.29
CA VAL A 121 12.96 17.68 16.79
C VAL A 121 11.90 17.95 17.84
N ARG A 122 11.89 19.15 18.42
CA ARG A 122 10.94 19.59 19.45
C ARG A 122 10.03 20.68 18.90
N GLY A 123 8.92 20.94 19.60
CA GLY A 123 7.93 21.95 19.22
C GLY A 123 6.53 21.37 18.99
N ASP A 124 5.56 22.24 18.76
CA ASP A 124 4.15 21.87 18.61
C ASP A 124 3.87 21.11 17.30
N ASP A 125 4.66 21.38 16.26
CA ASP A 125 4.65 20.64 14.98
C ASP A 125 6.07 20.15 14.62
N PRO A 126 6.48 18.98 15.16
CA PRO A 126 7.81 18.44 14.89
C PRO A 126 8.08 18.14 13.42
N MET A 127 7.05 17.88 12.60
CA MET A 127 7.27 17.64 11.17
C MET A 127 7.65 18.94 10.48
N ARG A 128 6.94 20.03 10.78
CA ARG A 128 7.24 21.35 10.23
C ARG A 128 8.61 21.85 10.67
N GLU A 129 8.99 21.65 11.93
CA GLU A 129 10.33 21.99 12.42
C GLU A 129 11.42 21.17 11.70
N PHE A 130 11.20 19.86 11.51
CA PHE A 130 12.12 19.03 10.73
C PHE A 130 12.31 19.58 9.31
N LEU A 131 11.24 19.97 8.63
CA LEU A 131 11.28 20.46 7.25
C LEU A 131 11.93 21.85 7.10
N ARG A 132 12.09 22.62 8.19
CA ARG A 132 12.82 23.89 8.16
C ARG A 132 14.32 23.67 7.99
N ASP A 133 14.87 22.64 8.62
CA ASP A 133 16.28 22.24 8.52
C ASP A 133 16.42 20.70 8.51
N PRO A 134 16.03 20.04 7.41
CA PRO A 134 16.03 18.58 7.39
C PRO A 134 17.45 18.01 7.46
N ARG A 135 18.47 18.74 6.97
CA ARG A 135 19.88 18.30 7.03
C ARG A 135 20.45 18.36 8.44
N GLY A 136 19.96 19.25 9.30
CA GLY A 136 20.34 19.29 10.72
C GLY A 136 19.77 18.14 11.55
N TYR A 137 18.66 17.53 11.12
CA TYR A 137 17.97 16.47 11.86
C TYR A 137 18.10 15.08 11.24
N TYR A 138 18.31 15.00 9.93
CA TYR A 138 18.41 13.75 9.21
C TYR A 138 19.82 13.17 9.29
N ASP A 139 19.90 11.89 9.61
CA ASP A 139 21.12 11.10 9.58
C ASP A 139 20.82 9.78 8.85
N PRO A 140 21.38 9.54 7.66
CA PRO A 140 21.11 8.34 6.87
C PRO A 140 21.60 7.06 7.59
N ALA A 141 22.61 7.15 8.45
CA ALA A 141 23.10 6.01 9.23
C ALA A 141 22.22 5.69 10.45
N SER A 142 21.25 6.55 10.77
CA SER A 142 20.36 6.34 11.90
C SER A 142 19.39 5.19 11.64
N VAL A 143 19.06 4.46 12.71
CA VAL A 143 18.08 3.38 12.65
C VAL A 143 16.76 3.89 12.08
N ASN A 144 16.25 3.19 11.06
CA ASN A 144 14.99 3.49 10.38
C ASN A 144 14.92 4.87 9.67
N SER A 145 16.07 5.49 9.37
CA SER A 145 16.17 6.77 8.64
C SER A 145 15.42 6.77 7.30
N HIS A 146 15.40 5.64 6.57
CA HIS A 146 14.72 5.47 5.28
C HIS A 146 13.24 5.89 5.29
N TYR A 147 12.53 5.86 6.43
CA TYR A 147 11.14 6.35 6.51
C TYR A 147 11.01 7.87 6.33
N LEU A 148 12.11 8.62 6.43
CA LEU A 148 12.11 10.08 6.41
C LEU A 148 12.53 10.69 5.07
N LYS A 149 12.99 9.93 4.09
CA LYS A 149 13.48 10.50 2.82
C LYS A 149 13.29 9.53 1.65
N ASN A 150 12.66 10.00 0.58
CA ASN A 150 12.44 9.27 -0.69
C ASN A 150 11.95 7.82 -0.48
N LEU A 151 10.96 7.65 0.40
CA LEU A 151 10.51 6.33 0.85
C LEU A 151 9.94 5.48 -0.29
N GLN A 152 9.31 6.09 -1.30
CA GLN A 152 8.74 5.32 -2.42
C GLN A 152 9.84 4.78 -3.34
N ALA A 153 10.87 5.58 -3.63
CA ALA A 153 12.07 5.11 -4.33
C ALA A 153 12.79 4.01 -3.52
N PHE A 154 12.89 4.17 -2.20
CA PHE A 154 13.45 3.14 -1.32
C PHE A 154 12.68 1.82 -1.41
N ASP A 155 11.34 1.87 -1.34
CA ASP A 155 10.48 0.69 -1.47
C ASP A 155 10.66 0.01 -2.85
N MET A 156 10.88 0.80 -3.91
CA MET A 156 11.21 0.32 -5.27
C MET A 156 12.63 -0.25 -5.41
N GLY A 157 13.39 -0.35 -4.32
CA GLY A 157 14.72 -0.97 -4.32
C GLY A 157 15.85 -0.01 -4.67
N PHE A 158 15.53 1.23 -5.00
CA PHE A 158 16.54 2.27 -5.27
C PHE A 158 17.23 2.72 -3.98
N ASP A 159 18.35 3.42 -4.14
CA ASP A 159 18.98 4.14 -3.05
C ASP A 159 18.29 5.51 -2.88
N ASN A 160 17.81 5.76 -1.67
CA ASN A 160 17.02 6.95 -1.31
C ASN A 160 17.91 8.15 -0.92
N GLU A 161 19.23 7.93 -0.86
CA GLU A 161 20.27 8.93 -0.59
C GLU A 161 21.01 9.40 -1.84
N GLU A 162 20.73 8.81 -3.01
CA GLU A 162 21.33 9.21 -4.28
C GLU A 162 21.23 10.71 -4.53
N GLU A 163 22.19 11.23 -5.28
CA GLU A 163 22.20 12.64 -5.64
C GLU A 163 20.91 13.00 -6.37
N GLU A 164 20.38 14.18 -6.05
CA GLU A 164 19.11 14.68 -6.57
C GLU A 164 19.25 15.20 -8.01
N GLU A 165 20.01 14.50 -8.85
CA GLU A 165 20.25 14.84 -10.24
C GLU A 165 19.17 14.27 -11.17
N GLU A 166 18.85 15.01 -12.23
CA GLU A 166 17.82 14.59 -13.20
C GLU A 166 18.17 13.26 -13.89
N ASP A 167 19.45 12.99 -14.15
CA ASP A 167 19.84 11.77 -14.86
C ASP A 167 19.69 10.50 -14.01
N ILE A 168 19.87 10.62 -12.69
CA ILE A 168 19.57 9.55 -11.72
C ILE A 168 18.06 9.28 -11.72
N ALA A 169 17.24 10.32 -11.60
CA ALA A 169 15.79 10.17 -11.63
C ALA A 169 15.30 9.56 -12.97
N ARG A 170 15.86 9.99 -14.10
CA ARG A 170 15.55 9.42 -15.43
C ARG A 170 15.93 7.95 -15.52
N ARG A 171 17.05 7.52 -14.92
CA ARG A 171 17.43 6.10 -14.86
C ARG A 171 16.41 5.30 -14.05
N MET A 172 16.07 5.76 -12.84
CA MET A 172 15.06 5.11 -11.99
C MET A 172 13.69 5.02 -12.69
N ILE A 173 13.28 6.08 -13.40
CA ILE A 173 12.04 6.10 -14.18
C ILE A 173 12.06 4.99 -15.25
N ARG A 174 13.14 4.89 -16.04
CA ARG A 174 13.24 3.86 -17.09
C ARG A 174 13.20 2.45 -16.50
N GLU A 175 13.96 2.20 -15.43
CA GLU A 175 13.97 0.90 -14.76
C GLU A 175 12.58 0.52 -14.21
N ALA A 176 11.84 1.50 -13.67
CA ALA A 176 10.48 1.30 -13.21
C ALA A 176 9.47 1.12 -14.36
N GLU A 177 9.61 1.82 -15.49
CA GLU A 177 8.78 1.61 -16.69
C GLU A 177 9.02 0.22 -17.33
N ASP A 178 10.26 -0.23 -17.36
CA ASP A 178 10.63 -1.57 -17.85
C ASP A 178 10.17 -2.70 -16.92
N THR A 179 9.86 -2.38 -15.67
CA THR A 179 9.47 -3.34 -14.63
C THR A 179 7.97 -3.40 -14.43
N PHE A 180 7.31 -2.25 -14.23
CA PHE A 180 5.91 -2.19 -13.84
C PHE A 180 5.02 -1.92 -15.06
N SER A 181 4.14 -2.88 -15.36
CA SER A 181 3.08 -2.73 -16.36
C SER A 181 2.07 -1.65 -15.97
N LEU A 182 1.97 -1.31 -14.69
CA LEU A 182 1.15 -0.21 -14.19
C LEU A 182 1.75 0.37 -12.90
N VAL A 183 1.88 1.71 -12.86
CA VAL A 183 2.13 2.46 -11.62
C VAL A 183 0.86 3.22 -11.29
N MET A 184 0.12 2.74 -10.29
CA MET A 184 -1.11 3.35 -9.81
C MET A 184 -0.82 4.67 -9.07
N ILE A 185 -1.79 5.59 -9.02
CA ILE A 185 -1.68 6.85 -8.26
C ILE A 185 -2.80 6.92 -7.22
N SER A 186 -2.42 7.09 -5.96
CA SER A 186 -3.35 7.09 -4.82
C SER A 186 -4.39 8.22 -4.89
N GLU A 187 -4.03 9.38 -5.44
CA GLU A 187 -4.95 10.50 -5.66
C GLU A 187 -6.00 10.20 -6.74
N HIS A 188 -5.72 9.25 -7.64
CA HIS A 188 -6.55 8.80 -8.75
C HIS A 188 -6.85 7.31 -8.60
N PHE A 189 -7.23 6.90 -7.38
CA PHE A 189 -7.32 5.50 -6.99
C PHE A 189 -8.39 4.72 -7.78
N ASP A 190 -9.55 5.34 -8.03
CA ASP A 190 -10.63 4.69 -8.79
C ASP A 190 -10.20 4.46 -10.24
N GLU A 191 -9.61 5.46 -10.90
CA GLU A 191 -9.07 5.35 -12.25
C GLU A 191 -7.96 4.29 -12.32
N SER A 192 -7.08 4.28 -11.32
CA SER A 192 -6.02 3.29 -11.19
C SER A 192 -6.55 1.86 -11.04
N LEU A 193 -7.63 1.66 -10.28
CA LEU A 193 -8.28 0.36 -10.14
C LEU A 193 -8.99 -0.09 -11.42
N VAL A 194 -9.60 0.83 -12.16
CA VAL A 194 -10.18 0.51 -13.48
C VAL A 194 -9.07 0.04 -14.44
N LEU A 195 -7.91 0.70 -14.46
CA LEU A 195 -6.78 0.23 -15.28
C LEU A 195 -6.20 -1.10 -14.78
N LEU A 196 -6.11 -1.30 -13.46
CA LEU A 196 -5.69 -2.58 -12.88
C LEU A 196 -6.63 -3.73 -13.25
N LYS A 197 -7.94 -3.46 -13.27
CA LYS A 197 -8.95 -4.41 -13.74
C LYS A 197 -8.68 -4.86 -15.18
N GLU A 198 -8.36 -3.92 -16.07
CA GLU A 198 -8.02 -4.26 -17.46
C GLU A 198 -6.69 -5.02 -17.57
N LEU A 199 -5.67 -4.62 -16.79
CA LEU A 199 -4.36 -5.28 -16.78
C LEU A 199 -4.44 -6.77 -16.37
N LEU A 200 -5.25 -7.06 -15.35
CA LEU A 200 -5.36 -8.38 -14.71
C LEU A 200 -6.58 -9.20 -15.18
N CYS A 201 -7.38 -8.65 -16.08
CA CYS A 201 -8.62 -9.27 -16.55
C CYS A 201 -9.58 -9.61 -15.42
N LEU A 202 -9.98 -8.58 -14.66
CA LEU A 202 -10.86 -8.72 -13.51
C LEU A 202 -12.29 -8.29 -13.83
N ASP A 203 -13.22 -8.80 -13.02
CA ASP A 203 -14.59 -8.28 -13.00
C ASP A 203 -14.66 -6.99 -12.18
N GLU A 204 -15.70 -6.17 -12.39
CA GLU A 204 -15.93 -4.99 -11.55
C GLU A 204 -16.05 -5.36 -10.05
N GLU A 205 -16.66 -6.51 -9.75
CA GLU A 205 -16.83 -7.00 -8.38
C GLU A 205 -15.50 -7.27 -7.68
N ASP A 206 -14.48 -7.72 -8.44
CA ASP A 206 -13.15 -8.05 -7.90
C ASP A 206 -12.43 -6.79 -7.40
N ILE A 207 -12.65 -5.64 -8.02
CA ILE A 207 -12.00 -4.37 -7.67
C ILE A 207 -12.82 -3.48 -6.72
N THR A 208 -14.01 -3.91 -6.29
CA THR A 208 -14.77 -3.23 -5.23
C THR A 208 -13.96 -3.15 -3.94
N TYR A 209 -14.09 -2.10 -3.15
CA TYR A 209 -13.23 -1.94 -1.97
C TYR A 209 -13.84 -1.08 -0.88
N PHE A 210 -13.35 -1.30 0.34
CA PHE A 210 -13.44 -0.34 1.43
C PHE A 210 -12.06 0.24 1.72
N ARG A 211 -12.00 1.52 2.07
CA ARG A 211 -10.73 2.19 2.36
C ARG A 211 -10.19 1.66 3.68
N LEU A 212 -9.18 0.81 3.64
CA LEU A 212 -8.53 0.25 4.83
C LEU A 212 -7.35 1.13 5.26
N ASN A 213 -7.07 1.15 6.56
CA ASN A 213 -5.98 1.93 7.16
C ASN A 213 -6.03 3.43 6.84
N ALA A 214 -7.23 3.98 6.66
CA ALA A 214 -7.42 5.42 6.49
C ALA A 214 -7.19 6.14 7.83
N ARG A 215 -6.53 7.30 7.80
CA ARG A 215 -6.46 8.20 8.96
C ARG A 215 -7.80 8.90 9.15
N SER A 216 -8.17 9.22 10.39
CA SER A 216 -9.30 10.10 10.66
C SER A 216 -9.07 11.48 10.01
N THR A 217 -10.02 11.92 9.19
CA THR A 217 -9.95 13.23 8.51
C THR A 217 -10.13 14.41 9.48
N SER A 218 -10.70 14.17 10.67
CA SER A 218 -10.90 15.22 11.68
C SER A 218 -9.63 15.67 12.39
N MET A 219 -8.50 14.97 12.20
CA MET A 219 -7.23 15.22 12.92
C MET A 219 -6.03 15.47 12.02
N ALA A 220 -6.19 15.60 10.70
CA ALA A 220 -5.09 15.96 9.81
C ALA A 220 -5.18 17.47 9.48
N PRO A 221 -4.34 18.33 10.08
CA PRO A 221 -4.18 19.69 9.56
C PRO A 221 -3.80 19.59 8.09
N ARG A 222 -4.47 20.36 7.23
CA ARG A 222 -3.97 20.52 5.87
C ARG A 222 -2.60 21.20 5.98
N MET A 223 -1.54 20.46 5.62
CA MET A 223 -0.21 21.00 5.44
C MET A 223 -0.27 22.33 4.66
N ASP A 224 0.31 23.39 5.23
CA ASP A 224 0.32 24.69 4.59
C ASP A 224 1.20 24.68 3.33
N PRO A 225 1.00 25.63 2.39
CA PRO A 225 1.72 25.62 1.12
C PRO A 225 3.25 25.65 1.23
N ASP A 226 3.82 26.29 2.27
CA ASP A 226 5.26 26.33 2.45
C ASP A 226 5.81 24.99 2.93
N THR A 227 5.17 24.42 3.94
CA THR A 227 5.52 23.08 4.44
C THR A 227 5.39 22.03 3.34
N TYR A 228 4.37 22.12 2.49
CA TYR A 228 4.19 21.24 1.33
C TYR A 228 5.34 21.32 0.32
N ARG A 229 5.76 22.54 -0.04
CA ARG A 229 6.91 22.73 -0.94
C ARG A 229 8.21 22.18 -0.34
N ARG A 230 8.44 22.40 0.96
CA ARG A 230 9.62 21.87 1.66
C ARG A 230 9.61 20.35 1.69
N ALA A 231 8.47 19.72 1.97
CA ALA A 231 8.32 18.27 1.97
C ALA A 231 8.59 17.65 0.60
N ARG A 232 8.07 18.25 -0.50
CA ARG A 232 8.41 17.81 -1.86
C ARG A 232 9.89 18.00 -2.18
N ARG A 233 10.46 19.15 -1.82
CA ARG A 233 11.89 19.42 -2.05
C ARG A 233 12.78 18.44 -1.29
N TRP A 234 12.43 18.10 -0.05
CA TRP A 234 13.16 17.11 0.73
C TRP A 234 13.06 15.69 0.16
N ASN A 235 11.96 15.38 -0.50
CA ASN A 235 11.74 14.10 -1.19
C ASN A 235 11.79 14.30 -2.72
N HIS A 236 12.91 14.86 -3.20
CA HIS A 236 13.01 15.30 -4.59
C HIS A 236 12.93 14.15 -5.59
N LEU A 237 13.64 13.05 -5.35
CA LEU A 237 13.62 11.87 -6.23
C LEU A 237 12.20 11.30 -6.34
N ASP A 238 11.52 11.13 -5.21
CA ASP A 238 10.11 10.70 -5.18
C ASP A 238 9.20 11.70 -5.92
N SER A 239 9.50 13.00 -5.88
CA SER A 239 8.73 14.03 -6.58
C SER A 239 8.86 13.92 -8.09
N LEU A 240 10.07 13.68 -8.59
CA LEU A 240 10.31 13.46 -10.03
C LEU A 240 9.63 12.18 -10.53
N LEU A 241 9.78 11.08 -9.76
CA LEU A 241 9.10 9.80 -10.04
C LEU A 241 7.58 9.98 -10.07
N TYR A 242 7.01 10.62 -9.04
CA TYR A 242 5.57 10.85 -8.92
C TYR A 242 5.02 11.69 -10.09
N GLU A 243 5.69 12.79 -10.43
CA GLU A 243 5.26 13.64 -11.53
C GLU A 243 5.27 12.91 -12.87
N HIS A 244 6.28 12.06 -13.10
CA HIS A 244 6.34 11.21 -14.29
C HIS A 244 5.20 10.18 -14.32
N PHE A 245 5.06 9.37 -13.26
CA PHE A 245 4.07 8.31 -13.25
C PHE A 245 2.63 8.81 -13.16
N ASN A 246 2.40 10.00 -12.60
CA ASN A 246 1.10 10.65 -12.71
C ASN A 246 0.75 11.00 -14.16
N ARG A 247 1.70 11.56 -14.93
CA ARG A 247 1.49 11.78 -16.38
C ARG A 247 1.31 10.45 -17.12
N SER A 248 2.08 9.42 -16.78
CA SER A 248 1.94 8.07 -17.35
C SER A 248 0.55 7.48 -17.10
N LEU A 249 0.01 7.60 -15.88
CA LEU A 249 -1.36 7.17 -15.58
C LEU A 249 -2.38 7.87 -16.48
N TRP A 250 -2.29 9.20 -16.62
CA TRP A 250 -3.23 9.95 -17.44
C TRP A 250 -3.12 9.64 -18.94
N ARG A 251 -1.93 9.26 -19.43
CA ARG A 251 -1.77 8.70 -20.78
C ARG A 251 -2.55 7.39 -20.93
N GLU A 252 -2.47 6.49 -19.96
CA GLU A 252 -3.22 5.23 -19.98
C GLU A 252 -4.74 5.44 -19.82
N VAL A 253 -5.18 6.41 -19.01
CA VAL A 253 -6.59 6.84 -18.94
C VAL A 253 -7.08 7.32 -20.31
N ALA A 254 -6.29 8.15 -21.01
CA ALA A 254 -6.63 8.63 -22.34
C ALA A 254 -6.72 7.48 -23.36
N ARG A 255 -5.81 6.49 -23.28
CA ARG A 255 -5.83 5.28 -24.14
C ARG A 255 -7.03 4.39 -23.86
N PHE A 256 -7.44 4.24 -22.61
CA PHE A 256 -8.67 3.54 -22.24
C PHE A 256 -9.91 4.26 -22.77
N GLY A 257 -9.86 5.59 -22.80
CA GLY A 257 -10.89 6.50 -23.29
C GLY A 257 -11.60 7.20 -22.14
N GLU A 258 -11.57 8.53 -22.12
CA GLU A 258 -12.06 9.35 -20.99
C GLU A 258 -13.55 9.13 -20.68
N GLY A 259 -14.40 9.01 -21.70
CA GLY A 259 -15.82 8.73 -21.52
C GLY A 259 -16.07 7.36 -20.88
N ARG A 260 -15.33 6.33 -21.33
CA ARG A 260 -15.37 4.99 -20.74
C ARG A 260 -14.85 4.99 -19.31
N MET A 261 -13.76 5.70 -19.05
CA MET A 261 -13.17 5.82 -17.71
C MET A 261 -14.16 6.45 -16.74
N ARG A 262 -14.78 7.59 -17.09
CA ARG A 262 -15.79 8.25 -16.25
C ARG A 262 -16.97 7.32 -15.94
N ALA A 263 -17.45 6.56 -16.92
CA ALA A 263 -18.53 5.60 -16.73
C ALA A 263 -18.13 4.45 -15.79
N ALA A 264 -16.94 3.88 -15.98
CA ALA A 264 -16.40 2.80 -15.16
C ALA A 264 -16.18 3.25 -13.71
N VAL A 265 -15.56 4.42 -13.49
CA VAL A 265 -15.38 5.01 -12.15
C VAL A 265 -16.72 5.28 -11.47
N ALA A 266 -17.69 5.85 -12.20
CA ALA A 266 -19.03 6.09 -11.65
C ALA A 266 -19.73 4.77 -11.25
N SER A 267 -19.56 3.72 -12.04
CA SER A 267 -20.07 2.38 -11.74
C SER A 267 -19.45 1.80 -10.48
N LEU A 268 -18.10 1.79 -10.41
CA LEU A 268 -17.34 1.33 -9.25
C LEU A 268 -17.75 2.07 -7.96
N ARG A 269 -17.88 3.40 -8.02
CA ARG A 269 -18.32 4.21 -6.87
C ARG A 269 -19.74 3.85 -6.40
N ARG A 270 -20.68 3.67 -7.34
CA ARG A 270 -22.04 3.22 -6.99
C ARG A 270 -22.03 1.84 -6.33
N ARG A 271 -21.23 0.90 -6.86
CA ARG A 271 -21.10 -0.44 -6.30
C ARG A 271 -20.49 -0.41 -4.89
N ASN A 272 -19.43 0.36 -4.68
CA ASN A 272 -18.82 0.55 -3.36
C ASN A 272 -19.79 1.19 -2.35
N ALA A 273 -20.59 2.16 -2.78
CA ALA A 273 -21.60 2.79 -1.93
C ALA A 273 -22.72 1.80 -1.55
N ALA A 274 -23.20 0.99 -2.49
CA ALA A 274 -24.18 -0.05 -2.22
C ALA A 274 -23.62 -1.11 -1.24
N LEU A 275 -22.38 -1.54 -1.43
CA LEU A 275 -21.70 -2.46 -0.53
C LEU A 275 -21.50 -1.86 0.86
N ALA A 276 -21.23 -0.56 0.98
CA ALA A 276 -21.11 0.10 2.28
C ALA A 276 -22.43 -0.01 3.07
N LEU A 277 -23.57 0.25 2.43
CA LEU A 277 -24.90 0.11 3.06
C LEU A 277 -25.22 -1.36 3.41
N GLU A 278 -24.76 -2.31 2.60
CA GLU A 278 -25.00 -3.73 2.83
C GLU A 278 -24.12 -4.32 3.93
N CYS A 279 -22.83 -3.95 3.95
CA CYS A 279 -21.80 -4.60 4.75
C CYS A 279 -21.46 -3.87 6.05
N THR A 280 -21.63 -2.55 6.12
CA THR A 280 -21.17 -1.75 7.27
C THR A 280 -22.32 -1.22 8.11
N GLU A 281 -22.11 -1.10 9.41
CA GLU A 281 -23.03 -0.35 10.25
C GLU A 281 -22.92 1.15 9.97
N GLU A 282 -24.07 1.83 9.97
CA GLU A 282 -24.16 3.28 9.74
C GLU A 282 -23.54 3.74 8.40
N GLY A 283 -23.24 2.80 7.49
CA GLY A 283 -22.74 3.07 6.15
C GLY A 283 -21.29 3.58 6.08
N GLY A 284 -20.50 3.48 7.16
CA GLY A 284 -19.22 4.18 7.24
C GLY A 284 -18.15 3.57 8.12
N ALA A 285 -16.96 4.18 8.04
CA ALA A 285 -15.82 3.85 8.87
C ALA A 285 -15.95 4.51 10.26
N VAL A 286 -15.44 3.84 11.28
CA VAL A 286 -15.41 4.29 12.67
C VAL A 286 -13.96 4.31 13.19
N ASP A 287 -13.68 5.03 14.27
CA ASP A 287 -12.36 4.94 14.89
C ASP A 287 -12.03 3.50 15.29
N ALA A 288 -10.76 3.08 15.18
CA ALA A 288 -10.34 1.72 15.52
C ALA A 288 -10.74 1.29 16.95
N SER A 289 -10.78 2.23 17.91
CA SER A 289 -11.24 1.96 19.28
C SER A 289 -12.74 1.62 19.36
N ALA A 290 -13.54 2.14 18.43
CA ALA A 290 -14.99 1.89 18.31
C ALA A 290 -15.31 0.62 17.48
N VAL A 291 -14.30 -0.08 16.95
CA VAL A 291 -14.48 -1.37 16.27
C VAL A 291 -14.75 -2.45 17.32
N ARG A 292 -15.93 -3.08 17.21
CA ARG A 292 -16.47 -4.00 18.22
C ARG A 292 -15.97 -5.43 18.08
N ASP A 293 -15.76 -5.91 16.85
CA ASP A 293 -15.17 -7.23 16.60
C ASP A 293 -13.63 -7.11 16.68
N PRO A 294 -12.96 -7.75 17.67
CA PRO A 294 -11.51 -7.68 17.79
C PRO A 294 -10.77 -8.23 16.56
N ALA A 295 -11.37 -9.16 15.81
CA ALA A 295 -10.78 -9.72 14.60
C ALA A 295 -10.81 -8.73 13.42
N LEU A 296 -11.64 -7.68 13.48
CA LEU A 296 -11.71 -6.61 12.49
C LEU A 296 -10.99 -5.34 12.92
N ARG A 297 -10.41 -5.32 14.13
CA ARG A 297 -9.72 -4.14 14.66
C ARG A 297 -8.36 -3.96 13.97
N PRO A 298 -8.11 -2.81 13.30
CA PRO A 298 -6.80 -2.54 12.72
C PRO A 298 -5.70 -2.51 13.80
N TRP A 299 -4.52 -3.03 13.48
CA TRP A 299 -3.36 -2.90 14.35
C TRP A 299 -2.81 -1.46 14.31
N ARG A 300 -2.42 -0.93 15.48
CA ARG A 300 -1.93 0.44 15.63
C ARG A 300 -0.67 0.46 16.53
N PRO A 301 0.46 1.03 16.07
CA PRO A 301 1.61 1.28 16.93
C PRO A 301 1.34 2.38 17.97
N ILE A 302 2.08 2.33 19.08
CA ILE A 302 2.02 3.32 20.17
C ILE A 302 2.33 4.72 19.64
N GLY A 303 1.56 5.73 20.05
CA GLY A 303 1.78 7.13 19.68
C GLY A 303 1.45 7.49 18.22
N SER A 304 0.95 6.54 17.42
CA SER A 304 0.50 6.81 16.05
C SER A 304 -0.91 7.40 16.00
N GLN A 305 -1.17 8.18 14.96
CA GLN A 305 -2.46 8.85 14.71
C GLN A 305 -3.63 7.84 14.63
N PRO A 306 -4.88 8.26 14.93
CA PRO A 306 -6.02 7.35 14.89
C PRO A 306 -6.26 6.81 13.48
N ILE A 307 -6.43 5.49 13.40
CA ILE A 307 -6.73 4.75 12.18
C ILE A 307 -8.20 4.35 12.22
N MET A 308 -8.87 4.46 11.08
CA MET A 308 -10.26 4.07 10.91
C MET A 308 -10.37 2.57 10.64
N GLY A 309 -11.41 1.95 11.19
CA GLY A 309 -11.87 0.59 10.87
C GLY A 309 -13.36 0.59 10.57
N TYR A 310 -13.98 -0.60 10.55
CA TYR A 310 -15.40 -0.74 10.21
C TYR A 310 -16.08 -1.75 11.12
N ASN A 311 -17.34 -1.50 11.42
CA ASN A 311 -18.21 -2.48 12.07
C ASN A 311 -19.06 -3.19 11.01
N LEU A 312 -19.03 -4.53 11.02
CA LEU A 312 -19.87 -5.35 10.15
C LEU A 312 -21.35 -5.19 10.52
N ARG A 313 -22.23 -4.96 9.53
CA ARG A 313 -23.66 -4.74 9.74
C ARG A 313 -24.32 -5.92 10.48
N ARG A 314 -25.12 -5.60 11.49
CA ARG A 314 -25.99 -6.58 12.18
C ARG A 314 -27.10 -7.04 11.23
N GLY A 315 -27.49 -8.30 11.36
CA GLY A 315 -28.60 -8.85 10.58
C GLY A 315 -28.29 -9.30 9.14
N ILE A 316 -27.03 -9.20 8.67
CA ILE A 316 -26.65 -9.83 7.39
C ILE A 316 -26.84 -11.36 7.54
N PRO A 317 -27.65 -12.02 6.68
CA PRO A 317 -27.86 -13.45 6.71
C PRO A 317 -26.55 -14.23 6.69
N ARG A 318 -26.49 -15.34 7.44
CA ARG A 318 -25.32 -16.24 7.38
C ARG A 318 -25.23 -16.82 5.96
N GLY A 319 -24.03 -16.80 5.38
CA GLY A 319 -23.82 -17.28 4.02
C GLY A 319 -22.71 -16.54 3.29
N ALA A 320 -22.76 -16.59 1.96
CA ALA A 320 -21.76 -15.99 1.08
C ALA A 320 -21.63 -14.47 1.29
N THR A 321 -22.74 -13.75 1.34
CA THR A 321 -22.77 -12.29 1.53
C THR A 321 -22.05 -11.84 2.80
N ARG A 322 -22.36 -12.45 3.95
CA ARG A 322 -21.70 -12.12 5.21
C ARG A 322 -20.20 -12.40 5.18
N ARG A 323 -19.77 -13.49 4.51
CA ARG A 323 -18.35 -13.80 4.33
C ARG A 323 -17.66 -12.77 3.44
N ALA A 324 -18.26 -12.42 2.30
CA ALA A 324 -17.73 -11.41 1.38
C ALA A 324 -17.58 -10.05 2.08
N CYS A 325 -18.62 -9.59 2.77
CA CYS A 325 -18.55 -8.37 3.58
C CYS A 325 -17.44 -8.45 4.63
N ARG A 326 -17.34 -9.56 5.38
CA ARG A 326 -16.29 -9.72 6.38
C ARG A 326 -14.90 -9.60 5.76
N ARG A 327 -14.63 -10.28 4.64
CA ARG A 327 -13.34 -10.21 3.94
C ARG A 327 -12.95 -8.81 3.51
N MET A 328 -13.92 -8.02 3.02
CA MET A 328 -13.66 -6.62 2.65
C MET A 328 -13.27 -5.72 3.84
N LEU A 329 -13.71 -6.09 5.04
CA LEU A 329 -13.45 -5.33 6.28
C LEU A 329 -12.22 -5.86 7.05
N THR A 330 -11.76 -7.08 6.77
CA THR A 330 -10.64 -7.71 7.47
C THR A 330 -9.34 -6.93 7.22
N PRO A 331 -8.67 -6.44 8.29
CA PRO A 331 -7.37 -5.78 8.13
C PRO A 331 -6.29 -6.77 7.70
N GLU A 332 -5.23 -6.22 7.11
CA GLU A 332 -4.17 -6.95 6.44
C GLU A 332 -3.56 -8.12 7.24
N LEU A 333 -3.12 -7.89 8.48
CA LEU A 333 -2.43 -8.93 9.28
C LEU A 333 -3.35 -10.11 9.60
N GLN A 334 -4.61 -9.83 9.89
CA GLN A 334 -5.62 -10.83 10.15
C GLN A 334 -5.90 -11.63 8.88
N TYR A 335 -6.06 -10.96 7.74
CA TYR A 335 -6.33 -11.63 6.47
C TYR A 335 -5.14 -12.48 5.99
N MET A 336 -3.91 -11.99 6.13
CA MET A 336 -2.70 -12.80 5.89
C MET A 336 -2.71 -14.08 6.73
N SER A 337 -3.09 -14.00 8.01
CA SER A 337 -3.22 -15.19 8.87
C SER A 337 -4.32 -16.13 8.38
N GLU A 338 -5.46 -15.61 7.93
CA GLU A 338 -6.56 -16.41 7.37
C GLU A 338 -6.16 -17.13 6.08
N LEU A 339 -5.24 -16.54 5.30
CA LEU A 339 -4.65 -17.14 4.09
C LEU A 339 -3.46 -18.07 4.39
N GLY A 340 -3.14 -18.33 5.65
CA GLY A 340 -2.10 -19.28 6.05
C GLY A 340 -0.69 -18.69 6.20
N ALA A 341 -0.53 -17.36 6.22
CA ALA A 341 0.76 -16.74 6.50
C ALA A 341 1.19 -16.99 7.96
N ASN A 342 2.45 -17.37 8.15
CA ASN A 342 3.04 -17.55 9.48
C ASN A 342 3.51 -16.21 10.06
N LEU A 343 2.74 -15.63 10.99
CA LEU A 343 3.02 -14.30 11.57
C LEU A 343 3.43 -14.35 13.05
N TRP A 344 4.07 -15.43 13.52
CA TRP A 344 4.32 -15.61 14.96
C TRP A 344 5.17 -14.51 15.60
N ILE A 345 6.18 -13.98 14.89
CA ILE A 345 7.03 -12.88 15.38
C ILE A 345 6.20 -11.61 15.49
N THR A 346 5.44 -11.27 14.43
CA THR A 346 4.55 -10.11 14.44
C THR A 346 3.52 -10.22 15.57
N LYS A 347 2.86 -11.37 15.73
CA LYS A 347 1.87 -11.60 16.80
C LYS A 347 2.48 -11.50 18.20
N LEU A 348 3.70 -12.01 18.39
CA LEU A 348 4.43 -11.87 19.65
C LEU A 348 4.73 -10.40 19.96
N TRP A 349 5.25 -9.66 18.97
CA TRP A 349 5.51 -8.22 19.10
C TRP A 349 4.25 -7.44 19.47
N VAL A 350 3.13 -7.68 18.78
CA VAL A 350 1.84 -7.06 19.11
C VAL A 350 1.46 -7.32 20.57
N ARG A 351 1.56 -8.58 21.03
CA ARG A 351 1.24 -8.94 22.42
C ARG A 351 2.18 -8.27 23.44
N LEU A 352 3.49 -8.27 23.17
CA LEU A 352 4.46 -7.62 24.05
C LEU A 352 4.20 -6.12 24.17
N THR A 353 3.90 -5.44 23.06
CA THR A 353 3.55 -4.02 23.08
C THR A 353 2.25 -3.74 23.84
N GLN A 354 1.29 -4.67 23.86
CA GLN A 354 0.07 -4.53 24.65
C GLN A 354 0.30 -4.81 26.15
N LEU A 355 1.23 -5.71 26.49
CA LEU A 355 1.57 -6.05 27.89
C LEU A 355 2.39 -4.95 28.57
N LEU A 356 3.28 -4.28 27.83
CA LEU A 356 4.03 -3.11 28.30
C LEU A 356 3.16 -1.85 28.43
N GLN A 357 1.86 -1.97 28.18
CA GLN A 357 0.86 -0.90 28.23
C GLN A 357 -0.21 -1.12 29.34
N TRP A 358 0.10 -1.96 30.34
CA TRP A 358 -0.67 -2.06 31.59
C TRP A 358 -0.02 -1.27 32.72
#